data_AF-W0A9E5-F1
#
_entry.id   AF-W0A9E5-F1
#
_cell.length_a   1.000
_cell.length_b   1.000
_cell.length_c   1.000
_cell.angle_alpha   90.00
_cell.angle_beta   90.00
_cell.angle_gamma   90.00
#
_symmetry.space_group_name_H-M   'P 1'
#
loop_
_entity.id
_entity.type
_entity.pdbx_description
1 polymer ?
#
loop_
_entity_poly.entity_id
_entity_poly.type
_entity_poly.pdbx_seq_one_letter_code
_entity_poly.pdbx_strand_id
1 'polypeptide(L)' 'MIPPPAQRMMAERAGATAREVAGSHAVYVADPKSFAALMEDAANAEQVAGQAQ' A
#
# COMPACT_ATOMS: atom_id res chain seq x y z
N MET A 1 11.72 -11.57 3.49
CA MET A 1 10.30 -11.26 3.77
C MET A 1 10.18 -10.58 5.12
N ILE A 2 9.70 -9.33 5.17
CA ILE A 2 9.40 -8.64 6.43
C ILE A 2 8.09 -9.24 6.99
N PRO A 3 8.00 -9.69 8.24
CA PRO A 3 6.76 -10.22 8.79
C PRO A 3 5.65 -9.16 8.86
N PRO A 4 4.35 -9.52 8.71
CA PRO A 4 3.25 -8.56 8.72
C PRO A 4 3.22 -7.61 9.94
N PRO A 5 3.47 -8.08 11.19
CA PRO A 5 3.52 -7.16 12.33
C PRO A 5 4.61 -6.09 12.20
N ALA A 6 5.79 -6.45 11.68
CA ALA A 6 6.89 -5.52 11.47
C ALA A 6 6.58 -4.54 10.32
N GLN A 7 5.90 -4.99 9.25
CA GLN A 7 5.44 -4.11 8.17
C GLN A 7 4.47 -3.04 8.70
N ARG A 8 3.50 -3.43 9.55
CA ARG A 8 2.55 -2.50 10.17
C ARG A 8 3.24 -1.45 11.05
N MET A 9 4.18 -1.86 11.89
CA MET A 9 4.96 -0.91 12.71
C MET A 9 5.78 0.06 11.87
N MET A 10 6.35 -0.39 10.74
CA MET A 10 7.08 0.49 9.83
C MET A 10 6.15 1.52 9.18
N ALA A 11 4.95 1.10 8.74
CA ALA A 11 3.95 1.99 8.15
C ALA A 11 3.45 3.05 9.14
N GLU A 12 3.14 2.64 10.38
CA GLU A 12 2.71 3.54 11.45
C GLU A 12 3.77 4.60 11.75
N ARG A 13 5.04 4.19 11.90
CA ARG A 13 6.16 5.11 12.14
C ARG A 13 6.37 6.11 11.00
N ALA A 14 5.99 5.74 9.78
CA ALA A 14 6.08 6.60 8.60
C ALA A 14 4.86 7.53 8.44
N GLY A 15 3.81 7.40 9.27
CA GLY A 15 2.55 8.11 9.08
C GLY A 15 1.82 7.69 7.80
N ALA A 16 2.11 6.51 7.27
CA ALA A 16 1.55 6.01 6.02
C ALA A 16 0.14 5.46 6.23
N THR A 17 -0.70 5.55 5.19
CA THR A 17 -1.95 4.79 5.13
C THR A 17 -1.63 3.35 4.72
N ALA A 18 -2.11 2.37 5.48
CA ALA A 18 -1.83 0.95 5.24
C ALA A 18 -3.09 0.21 4.76
N ARG A 19 -2.96 -0.62 3.71
CA ARG A 19 -3.98 -1.55 3.22
C ARG A 19 -3.35 -2.94 3.05
N GLU A 20 -4.01 -3.97 3.56
CA GLU A 20 -3.55 -5.34 3.42
C GLU A 20 -4.07 -5.95 2.11
N VAL A 21 -3.20 -6.70 1.42
CA VAL A 21 -3.53 -7.44 0.19
C VAL A 21 -3.07 -8.88 0.36
N ALA A 22 -3.93 -9.83 0.02
CA ALA A 22 -3.55 -11.24 0.01
C ALA A 22 -2.54 -11.50 -1.11
N GLY A 23 -1.41 -12.15 -0.80
CA GLY A 23 -0.35 -12.41 -1.77
C GLY A 23 0.83 -13.14 -1.15
N SER A 24 1.70 -13.67 -2.00
CA SER A 24 2.95 -14.31 -1.58
C SER A 24 4.08 -13.26 -1.45
N HIS A 25 5.33 -13.64 -1.73
CA HIS A 25 6.47 -12.72 -1.62
C HIS A 25 6.39 -11.55 -2.60
N ALA A 26 5.91 -11.78 -3.83
CA ALA A 26 5.88 -10.82 -4.91
C ALA A 26 4.45 -10.65 -5.43
N VAL A 27 3.67 -9.79 -4.78
CA VAL A 27 2.26 -9.56 -5.12
C VAL A 27 2.07 -9.05 -6.55
N TYR A 28 2.99 -8.25 -7.10
CA TYR A 28 2.94 -7.78 -8.48
C TYR A 28 3.12 -8.90 -9.52
N VAL A 29 3.63 -10.07 -9.12
CA VAL A 29 3.69 -11.28 -9.98
C VAL A 29 2.49 -12.18 -9.71
N ALA A 30 2.15 -12.39 -8.43
CA ALA A 30 1.10 -13.32 -8.03
C ALA A 30 -0.31 -12.80 -8.34
N ASP A 31 -0.54 -11.50 -8.18
CA ASP A 31 -1.79 -10.82 -8.47
C ASP A 31 -1.53 -9.38 -8.96
N PRO A 32 -1.09 -9.22 -10.23
CA PRO A 32 -0.79 -7.92 -10.80
C PRO A 32 -2.00 -6.97 -10.84
N LYS A 33 -3.22 -7.51 -10.91
CA LYS A 33 -4.44 -6.69 -10.98
C LYS A 33 -4.73 -6.01 -9.65
N SER A 34 -4.70 -6.76 -8.55
CA SER A 34 -4.89 -6.18 -7.22
C SER A 34 -3.79 -5.19 -6.85
N PHE A 35 -2.55 -5.45 -7.28
CA PHE A 35 -1.44 -4.51 -7.10
C PHE A 35 -1.64 -3.21 -7.88
N ALA A 36 -2.06 -3.28 -9.16
CA ALA A 36 -2.32 -2.09 -9.98
C ALA A 36 -3.46 -1.24 -9.39
N ALA A 37 -4.56 -1.87 -8.98
CA ALA A 37 -5.67 -1.16 -8.35
C ALA A 37 -5.26 -0.44 -7.06
N LEU A 38 -4.41 -1.08 -6.22
CA LEU A 38 -3.90 -0.45 -5.01
C LEU A 38 -3.06 0.81 -5.31
N MET A 39 -2.24 0.76 -6.36
CA MET A 39 -1.40 1.90 -6.77
C MET A 39 -2.23 3.04 -7.36
N GLU A 40 -3.26 2.73 -8.15
CA GLU A 40 -4.22 3.73 -8.66
C GLU A 40 -4.97 4.41 -7.50
N ASP A 41 -5.48 3.64 -6.54
CA ASP A 41 -6.13 4.16 -5.34
C ASP A 41 -5.20 5.10 -4.56
N ALA A 42 -3.93 4.72 -4.38
CA ALA A 42 -2.94 5.52 -3.68
C ALA A 42 -2.62 6.84 -4.40
N ALA A 43 -2.43 6.79 -5.73
CA ALA A 43 -2.17 7.98 -6.54
C ALA A 43 -3.33 8.97 -6.50
N ASN A 44 -4.56 8.48 -6.51
CA ASN A 44 -5.76 9.31 -6.41
C ASN A 44 -5.96 9.89 -5.00
N ALA A 45 -5.63 9.13 -3.96
CA ALA A 45 -5.70 9.61 -2.58
C ALA A 45 -4.71 10.76 -2.32
N GLU A 46 -3.51 10.70 -2.89
CA GLU A 46 -2.52 11.78 -2.79
C GLU A 46 -2.97 13.05 -3.52
N GLN A 47 -3.68 12.93 -4.65
CA GLN A 47 -4.26 14.08 -5.33
C GLN A 47 -5.31 14.80 -4.46
N VAL A 48 -6.12 14.07 -3.70
CA VAL A 48 -7.10 14.66 -2.77
C VAL A 48 -6.40 15.35 -1.59
N ALA A 49 -5.32 14.76 -1.05
CA ALA A 49 -4.55 15.35 0.04
C ALA A 49 -3.73 16.58 -0.40
N GLY A 50 -3.20 16.58 -1.62
CA GLY A 50 -2.42 17.68 -2.20
C GLY A 50 -3.27 18.85 -2.73
N GLN A 51 -4.55 18.63 -3.03
CA GLN A 51 -5.50 19.69 -3.44
C GLN A 51 -6.15 20.43 -2.26
N ALA A 52 -5.96 19.95 -1.03
CA ALA A 52 -6.47 20.57 0.19
C ALA A 52 -5.45 21.52 0.86
N GLN A 53 -4.39 21.92 0.15
CA GLN A 53 -3.34 22.84 0.63
C GLN A 53 -3.42 24.20 -0.07
#